data_AF-A0A9E2U4J5-F1
#
_entry.id   AF-A0A9E2U4J5-F1
#
_cell.length_a   1.000
_cell.length_b   1.000
_cell.length_c   1.000
_cell.angle_alpha   90.00
_cell.angle_beta   90.00
_cell.angle_gamma   90.00
#
_symmetry.space_group_name_H-M   'P 1'
#
loop_
_entity.id
_entity.type
_entity.pdbx_description
1 polymer ?
#
loop_
_entity_poly.entity_id
_entity_poly.type
_entity_poly.pdbx_seq_one_letter_code
_entity_poly.pdbx_strand_id
1 'polypeptide(L)' 'PLRMRTVLYTLAETIRHLAVLAQPFVPSAAAKLLDQLAVPEGARSFAALAAAPLVPGTTLPVPEGVFPRYVEARAG' A
#
# COMPACT_ATOMS: atom_id res chain seq x y z
N PRO A 1 -9.03 -20.60 -8.38
CA PRO A 1 -7.81 -20.49 -7.52
C PRO A 1 -6.64 -19.74 -8.19
N LEU A 2 -6.14 -20.20 -9.36
CA LEU A 2 -5.03 -19.56 -10.07
C LEU A 2 -5.34 -18.11 -10.46
N ARG A 3 -6.51 -17.85 -11.05
CA ARG A 3 -6.94 -16.50 -11.44
C ARG A 3 -7.07 -15.54 -10.25
N MET A 4 -7.59 -16.00 -9.12
CA MET A 4 -7.68 -15.20 -7.89
C MET A 4 -6.29 -14.74 -7.42
N ARG A 5 -5.28 -15.61 -7.45
CA ARG A 5 -3.90 -15.25 -7.09
C ARG A 5 -3.35 -14.16 -7.99
N THR A 6 -3.58 -14.27 -9.30
CA THR A 6 -3.18 -13.22 -10.25
C THR A 6 -3.86 -11.89 -9.95
N VAL A 7 -5.18 -11.90 -9.73
CA VAL A 7 -5.95 -10.68 -9.42
C VAL A 7 -5.43 -10.02 -8.14
N LEU A 8 -5.26 -10.79 -7.06
CA LEU A 8 -4.77 -10.26 -5.79
C LEU A 8 -3.35 -9.70 -5.90
N TYR A 9 -2.47 -10.39 -6.63
CA TYR A 9 -1.11 -9.90 -6.87
C TYR A 9 -1.13 -8.60 -7.66
N THR A 10 -1.86 -8.54 -8.78
CA THR A 10 -1.97 -7.33 -9.59
C THR A 10 -2.55 -6.16 -8.78
N LEU A 11 -3.58 -6.42 -7.96
CA LEU A 11 -4.15 -5.41 -7.08
C LEU A 11 -3.11 -4.87 -6.08
N ALA A 12 -2.41 -5.76 -5.36
CA ALA A 12 -1.39 -5.37 -4.40
C ALA A 12 -0.24 -4.59 -5.06
N GLU A 13 0.22 -5.04 -6.23
CA GLU A 13 1.28 -4.38 -6.98
C GLU A 13 0.85 -2.99 -7.49
N THR A 14 -0.42 -2.85 -7.90
CA THR A 14 -1.00 -1.55 -8.28
C THR A 14 -1.05 -0.61 -7.08
N ILE A 15 -1.49 -1.10 -5.92
CA ILE A 15 -1.52 -0.32 -4.67
C ILE A 15 -0.09 0.11 -4.27
N ARG A 16 0.92 -0.76 -4.42
CA ARG A 16 2.34 -0.41 -4.18
C ARG A 16 2.77 0.79 -5.02
N HIS A 17 2.50 0.76 -6.32
CA HIS A 17 2.85 1.86 -7.22
C HIS A 17 2.14 3.16 -6.82
N LEU A 18 0.83 3.10 -6.57
CA LEU A 18 0.05 4.25 -6.14
C LEU A 18 0.57 4.83 -4.82
N ALA A 19 0.87 3.98 -3.84
CA ALA A 19 1.38 4.42 -2.55
C ALA A 19 2.76 5.08 -2.69
N VAL A 20 3.68 4.52 -3.48
CA VAL A 20 4.99 5.15 -3.76
C VAL A 20 4.81 6.53 -4.42
N LEU A 21 3.93 6.66 -5.41
CA LEU A 21 3.65 7.93 -6.10
C LEU A 21 2.91 8.94 -5.22
N ALA A 22 2.13 8.47 -4.24
CA ALA A 22 1.34 9.31 -3.34
C ALA A 22 2.14 9.89 -2.17
N GLN A 23 3.36 9.40 -1.90
CA GLN A 23 4.21 9.86 -0.80
C GLN A 23 4.37 11.39 -0.71
N PRO A 24 4.56 12.16 -1.81
CA PRO A 24 4.69 13.61 -1.74
C PRO A 24 3.40 14.35 -1.34
N PHE A 25 2.24 13.71 -1.47
CA PHE A 25 0.93 14.33 -1.25
C PHE A 25 0.31 13.90 0.08
N VAL A 26 0.45 12.62 0.43
CA VAL A 26 -0.12 12.01 1.65
C VAL A 26 0.91 11.12 2.35
N PRO A 27 2.03 11.66 2.83
CA PRO A 27 3.20 10.89 3.25
C PRO A 27 2.89 9.84 4.33
N SER A 28 2.10 10.20 5.36
CA SER A 28 1.74 9.26 6.43
C SER A 28 0.83 8.13 5.94
N ALA A 29 -0.16 8.43 5.10
CA ALA A 29 -1.07 7.42 4.57
C ALA A 29 -0.37 6.49 3.57
N ALA A 30 0.47 7.06 2.70
CA ALA A 30 1.30 6.30 1.77
C ALA A 30 2.26 5.35 2.51
N ALA A 31 2.92 5.82 3.59
CA ALA A 31 3.77 4.98 4.42
C ALA A 31 3.00 3.79 4.99
N LYS A 32 1.82 4.02 5.59
CA LYS A 32 0.95 2.96 6.14
C LYS A 32 0.54 1.92 5.09
N LEU A 33 0.21 2.36 3.87
CA LEU A 33 -0.11 1.45 2.77
C LEU A 33 1.11 0.59 2.39
N LEU A 34 2.30 1.18 2.34
CA LEU A 34 3.54 0.47 2.03
C LEU A 34 3.96 -0.49 3.16
N ASP A 35 3.72 -0.12 4.41
CA ASP A 35 3.93 -1.00 5.58
C ASP A 35 3.03 -2.24 5.50
N GLN A 36 1.75 -2.06 5.15
CA GLN A 36 0.81 -3.18 4.99
C GLN A 36 1.15 -4.12 3.84
N LEU A 37 1.88 -3.63 2.83
CA LEU A 37 2.41 -4.44 1.74
C LEU A 37 3.83 -4.99 2.04
N ALA A 38 4.32 -4.84 3.27
CA ALA A 38 5.66 -5.25 3.71
C ALA A 38 6.80 -4.68 2.84
N VAL A 39 6.62 -3.47 2.29
CA VAL A 39 7.64 -2.80 1.48
C VAL A 39 8.63 -2.09 2.39
N PRO A 40 9.92 -2.45 2.41
CA PRO A 40 10.90 -1.81 3.30
C PRO A 40 11.12 -0.34 2.91
N GLU A 41 11.50 0.50 3.87
CA GLU A 41 11.71 1.95 3.65
C GLU A 41 12.70 2.23 2.50
N GLY A 42 13.77 1.44 2.39
CA GLY A 42 14.75 1.56 1.31
C GLY A 42 14.21 1.26 -0.09
N ALA A 43 13.02 0.66 -0.20
CA ALA A 43 12.36 0.31 -1.47
C ALA A 43 11.14 1.21 -1.77
N ARG A 44 11.12 2.44 -1.25
CA ARG A 44 10.01 3.40 -1.45
C ARG A 44 10.36 4.56 -2.38
N SER A 45 11.53 4.57 -3.00
CA SER A 45 11.87 5.59 -4.01
C SER A 45 11.11 5.37 -5.32
N PHE A 46 11.06 6.37 -6.19
CA PHE A 46 10.48 6.19 -7.54
C PHE A 46 11.23 5.16 -8.38
N ALA A 47 12.53 4.95 -8.16
CA ALA A 47 13.28 3.88 -8.81
C ALA A 47 12.75 2.48 -8.45
N ALA A 48 12.20 2.32 -7.24
CA ALA A 48 11.63 1.06 -6.78
C ALA A 48 10.35 0.66 -7.52
N LEU A 49 9.70 1.57 -8.26
CA LEU A 49 8.55 1.22 -9.11
C LEU A 49 8.90 0.11 -10.11
N ALA A 50 10.06 0.23 -10.76
CA ALA A 50 10.56 -0.79 -11.69
C ALA A 50 11.45 -1.84 -11.00
N ALA A 51 12.26 -1.43 -10.03
CA ALA A 51 13.34 -2.27 -9.49
C ALA A 51 12.91 -3.24 -8.37
N ALA A 52 11.78 -2.99 -7.71
CA ALA A 52 11.38 -3.73 -6.50
C ALA A 52 9.89 -4.11 -6.51
N PRO A 53 9.46 -5.04 -7.38
CA PRO A 53 8.11 -5.58 -7.35
C PRO A 53 7.87 -6.40 -6.07
N LEU A 54 6.61 -6.60 -5.69
CA LEU A 54 6.27 -7.47 -4.57
C LEU A 54 6.74 -8.90 -4.81
N VAL A 55 7.36 -9.50 -3.79
CA VAL A 55 7.79 -10.91 -3.85
C VAL A 55 6.62 -11.81 -3.45
N PRO A 56 6.15 -12.72 -4.33
CA PRO A 56 5.09 -13.66 -3.98
C PRO A 56 5.46 -14.53 -2.78
N GLY A 57 4.54 -14.69 -1.83
CA GLY A 57 4.77 -15.47 -0.61
C GLY A 57 5.33 -14.66 0.56
N THR A 58 5.61 -13.36 0.38
CA THR A 58 5.90 -12.45 1.49
C THR A 58 4.75 -12.45 2.49
N THR A 59 5.05 -12.69 3.77
CA THR A 59 4.07 -12.58 4.85
C THR A 59 3.67 -11.13 5.04
N LEU A 60 2.38 -10.85 4.96
CA LEU A 60 1.83 -9.51 5.19
C LEU A 60 1.36 -9.37 6.64
N PRO A 61 1.51 -8.18 7.25
CA PRO A 61 0.91 -7.88 8.55
C PRO A 61 -0.63 -7.88 8.45
N VAL A 62 -1.30 -7.87 9.60
CA VAL A 62 -2.76 -7.73 9.65
C VAL A 62 -3.17 -6.38 9.04
N PRO A 63 -4.10 -6.34 8.06
CA PRO A 63 -4.52 -5.08 7.45
C PRO A 63 -5.24 -4.16 8.43
N GLU A 64 -4.99 -2.86 8.33
CA GLU A 64 -5.63 -1.81 9.13
C GLU A 64 -6.22 -0.71 8.25
N GLY A 65 -7.23 0.01 8.76
CA GLY A 65 -7.82 1.13 8.03
C GLY A 65 -6.86 2.32 7.94
N VAL A 66 -6.46 2.70 6.72
CA VAL A 66 -5.58 3.87 6.49
C VAL A 66 -6.35 5.19 6.43
N PHE A 67 -7.52 5.18 5.80
CA PHE A 67 -8.36 6.36 5.61
C PHE A 67 -9.66 6.21 6.41
N PRO A 68 -9.73 6.76 7.63
CA PRO A 68 -10.97 6.74 8.41
C PRO A 68 -12.05 7.57 7.71
N ARG A 69 -13.31 7.17 7.86
CA ARG A 69 -14.45 7.95 7.36
C ARG A 69 -14.52 9.26 8.14
N TYR A 70 -14.87 10.34 7.45
CA TYR A 70 -15.23 11.60 8.11
C TYR A 70 -16.44 11.38 9.03
N VAL A 71 -16.39 11.94 10.23
CA VAL A 71 -17.48 11.94 11.22
C VAL A 71 -17.78 13.39 11.54
N GLU A 72 -19.01 13.83 11.23
CA GLU A 72 -19.45 15.19 11.59
C GLU A 72 -19.38 15.38 13.11
N ALA A 73 -18.79 16.49 13.54
CA ALA A 73 -18.84 16.87 14.93
C ALA A 73 -20.29 17.18 15.29
N ARG A 74 -20.84 16.48 16.29
CA ARG A 74 -22.18 16.74 16.81
C ARG A 74 -22.19 18.18 17.35
N ALA A 75 -22.84 19.10 16.63
CA ALA A 75 -23.11 20.43 17.14
C ALA A 75 -23.97 20.28 18.40
N GLY A 76 -23.43 20.72 19.53
CA GLY A 76 -24.14 20.79 20.81
C GLY A 76 -25.14 21.93 20.85
#